data_AF-A0A8H4SA50-F1
#
_entry.id   AF-A0A8H4SA50-F1
#
_cell.length_a   1.000
_cell.length_b   1.000
_cell.length_c   1.000
_cell.angle_alpha   90.00
_cell.angle_beta   90.00
_cell.angle_gamma   90.00
#
_symmetry.space_group_name_H-M   'P 1'
#
loop_
_entity.id
_entity.type
_entity.pdbx_description
1 polymer ?
#
loop_
_entity_poly.entity_id
_entity_poly.type
_entity_poly.pdbx_seq_one_letter_code
_entity_poly.pdbx_strand_id
1 'polypeptide(L)'
;MAPFSGDGVLWLCLGVSLFFAIRGIATDLRQVVDLTEIKHVEKEDKIISEGTEEALKLDTLLKLSQSTSHDLRAAALRIISERSTKGDTRDLLLEELASKNKVHQRRALNALNFLVSNRALTRTSICSRLADVTTFTAIINCLCNLLEEHVEKTSTTNSPILPKTRPMGEKKALNILNVLLPENIPGALEAGIISRWLCRYPFPCAIAEPSRRRDVVILMKTWWSDDVVMSAIFSTLSSHPDGIKQLRKHGLMGSMIEENDHDDEDDADSDVWMVDADEAGGSFGRTPSRRLQEGSTEEQALRRRRREAMVLSDGGRPIGNDDIIQRPID
;
A
#
# COMPACT_ATOMS: atom_id res chain seq x y z
N MET A 1 8.87 65.36 -50.23
CA MET A 1 8.14 64.98 -49.00
C MET A 1 8.51 63.53 -48.72
N ALA A 2 9.55 63.33 -47.91
CA ALA A 2 10.14 62.02 -47.63
C ALA A 2 10.25 61.87 -46.10
N PRO A 3 9.98 60.68 -45.54
CA PRO A 3 9.38 60.55 -44.23
C PRO A 3 10.42 60.22 -43.14
N PHE A 4 10.09 60.62 -41.91
CA PHE A 4 10.78 60.41 -40.63
C PHE A 4 11.84 59.29 -40.57
N SER A 5 13.10 59.67 -40.76
CA SER A 5 14.29 58.82 -40.52
C SER A 5 14.72 58.84 -39.04
N GLY A 6 13.77 58.94 -38.10
CA GLY A 6 13.98 59.15 -36.67
C GLY A 6 13.24 58.18 -35.74
N ASP A 7 12.10 57.63 -36.18
CA ASP A 7 11.25 56.79 -35.30
C ASP A 7 11.85 55.42 -34.99
N GLY A 8 12.55 54.80 -35.95
CA GLY A 8 13.18 53.50 -35.73
C GLY A 8 14.33 53.56 -34.72
N VAL A 9 15.10 54.65 -34.73
CA VAL A 9 16.18 54.88 -33.75
C VAL A 9 15.60 55.16 -32.37
N LEU A 10 14.50 55.91 -32.30
CA LEU A 10 13.81 56.21 -31.04
C LEU A 10 13.20 54.96 -30.41
N TRP A 11 12.56 54.10 -31.20
CA TRP A 11 12.05 52.80 -30.75
C TRP A 11 13.16 51.85 -30.32
N LEU A 12 14.31 51.86 -30.99
CA LEU A 12 15.46 51.03 -30.61
C LEU A 12 16.07 51.53 -29.29
N CYS A 13 16.27 52.84 -29.13
CA CYS A 13 16.73 53.43 -27.87
C CYS A 13 15.75 53.19 -26.72
N LEU A 14 14.44 53.28 -26.98
CA LEU A 14 13.39 52.99 -25.99
C LEU A 14 13.39 51.50 -25.62
N GLY A 15 13.49 50.59 -26.60
CA GLY A 15 13.58 49.15 -26.35
C GLY A 15 14.83 48.77 -25.54
N VAL A 16 15.99 49.35 -25.86
CA VAL A 16 17.25 49.11 -25.15
C VAL A 16 17.18 49.64 -23.72
N SER A 17 16.72 50.87 -23.51
CA SER A 17 16.59 51.46 -22.17
C SER A 17 15.57 50.71 -21.30
N LEU A 18 14.45 50.28 -21.88
CA LEU A 18 13.44 49.48 -21.19
C LEU A 18 14.00 48.09 -20.81
N PHE A 19 14.77 47.45 -21.68
CA PHE A 19 15.40 46.17 -21.38
C PHE A 19 16.38 46.27 -20.20
N PHE A 20 17.21 47.32 -20.17
CA PHE A 20 18.12 47.56 -19.05
C PHE A 20 17.37 47.93 -17.76
N ALA A 21 16.30 48.72 -17.83
CA ALA A 21 15.47 49.05 -16.68
C ALA A 21 14.80 47.79 -16.08
N ILE A 22 14.22 46.92 -16.91
CA ILE A 22 13.59 45.67 -16.45
C ILE A 22 14.62 44.75 -15.80
N ARG A 23 15.80 44.58 -16.42
CA ARG A 23 16.87 43.76 -15.81
C ARG A 23 17.40 44.38 -14.52
N GLY A 24 17.58 45.70 -14.48
CA GLY A 24 18.01 46.42 -13.28
C GLY A 24 17.04 46.20 -12.12
N ILE A 25 15.75 46.46 -12.35
CA ILE A 25 14.70 46.25 -11.34
C ILE A 25 14.66 44.78 -10.88
N ALA A 26 14.77 43.82 -11.80
CA ALA A 26 14.77 42.41 -11.44
C ALA A 26 15.99 42.00 -10.60
N THR A 27 17.13 42.66 -10.80
CA THR A 27 18.37 42.38 -10.07
C THR A 27 18.33 43.02 -8.69
N ASP A 28 17.87 44.28 -8.60
CA ASP A 28 17.64 44.98 -7.33
C ASP A 28 16.58 44.28 -6.48
N LEU A 29 15.49 43.78 -7.09
CA LEU A 29 14.49 43.02 -6.33
C LEU A 29 15.07 41.75 -5.74
N ARG A 30 15.89 41.01 -6.50
CA ARG A 30 16.58 39.83 -5.96
C ARG A 30 17.55 40.20 -4.85
N GLN A 31 18.28 41.31 -5.00
CA GLN A 31 19.20 41.77 -3.98
C GLN A 31 18.47 42.20 -2.69
N VAL A 32 17.31 42.87 -2.81
CA VAL A 32 16.48 43.22 -1.66
C VAL A 32 15.90 41.96 -1.03
N VAL A 33 15.46 40.97 -1.82
CA VAL A 33 15.03 39.66 -1.29
C VAL A 33 16.17 38.99 -0.54
N ASP A 34 17.39 38.92 -1.11
CA ASP A 34 18.55 38.32 -0.44
C ASP A 34 18.96 39.07 0.84
N LEU A 35 18.84 40.41 0.86
CA LEU A 35 19.14 41.23 2.04
C LEU A 35 18.05 41.19 3.12
N THR A 36 16.80 40.94 2.72
CA THR A 36 15.63 40.85 3.61
C THR A 36 15.26 39.40 3.93
N GLU A 37 15.90 38.43 3.29
CA GLU A 37 15.83 37.03 3.67
C GLU A 37 16.44 36.91 5.06
N ILE A 38 15.55 36.91 6.06
CA ILE A 38 15.88 36.54 7.42
C ILE A 38 16.35 35.09 7.32
N LYS A 39 17.66 34.93 7.19
CA LYS A 39 18.32 33.64 7.28
C LYS A 39 18.02 33.14 8.69
N HIS A 40 16.92 32.41 8.84
CA HIS A 40 16.75 31.54 9.98
C HIS A 40 17.93 30.60 9.85
N VAL A 41 18.98 30.88 10.63
CA VAL A 41 19.97 29.88 10.94
C VAL A 41 19.12 28.79 11.56
N GLU A 42 18.74 27.80 10.75
CA GLU A 42 18.51 26.46 11.24
C GLU A 42 19.74 26.21 12.08
N LYS A 43 19.61 26.43 13.40
CA LYS A 43 20.56 25.87 14.33
C LYS A 43 20.44 24.41 13.99
N GLU A 44 21.46 23.91 13.28
CA GLU A 44 21.74 22.49 13.23
C GLU A 44 21.39 21.98 14.60
N ASP A 45 20.40 21.09 14.64
CA ASP A 45 19.96 20.39 15.84
C ASP A 45 21.25 19.82 16.44
N LYS A 46 21.86 20.61 17.32
CA LYS A 46 23.12 20.28 17.95
C LYS A 46 22.71 19.09 18.77
N ILE A 47 23.02 17.91 18.24
CA ILE A 47 22.67 16.60 18.76
C ILE A 47 22.90 16.70 20.26
N ILE A 48 21.81 16.91 21.00
CA ILE A 48 21.86 16.92 22.45
C ILE A 48 22.32 15.51 22.72
N SER A 49 23.54 15.36 23.23
CA SER A 49 24.15 14.05 23.37
C SER A 49 23.20 13.14 24.13
N GLU A 50 23.08 11.89 23.69
CA GLU A 50 22.17 10.89 24.26
C GLU A 50 22.24 10.84 25.80
N GLY A 51 23.44 11.05 26.37
CA GLY A 51 23.63 11.16 27.82
C GLY A 51 23.02 12.41 28.48
N THR A 52 22.92 13.55 27.78
CA THR A 52 22.21 14.75 28.27
C THR A 52 20.70 14.56 28.20
N GLU A 53 20.21 13.89 27.15
CA GLU A 53 18.80 13.55 27.04
C GLU A 53 18.35 12.52 28.08
N GLU A 54 19.22 11.66 28.61
CA GLU A 54 18.93 10.72 29.72
C GLU A 54 19.06 11.34 31.12
N ALA A 55 19.88 12.39 31.28
CA ALA A 55 20.12 13.03 32.57
C ALA A 55 18.89 13.77 33.16
N LEU A 56 17.88 14.10 32.33
CA LEU A 56 16.66 14.75 32.80
C LEU A 56 15.79 13.80 33.65
N LYS A 57 15.36 14.26 34.83
CA LYS A 57 14.43 13.50 35.68
C LYS A 57 13.05 13.38 35.01
N LEU A 58 12.39 12.23 35.21
CA LEU A 58 11.04 11.97 34.67
C LEU A 58 10.02 13.01 35.15
N ASP A 59 10.09 13.46 36.40
CA ASP A 59 9.19 14.49 36.94
C ASP A 59 9.33 15.84 36.22
N THR A 60 10.55 16.18 35.78
CA THR A 60 10.81 17.39 35.00
C THR A 60 10.20 17.28 33.61
N LEU A 61 10.38 16.13 32.95
CA LEU A 61 9.78 15.87 31.64
C LEU A 61 8.25 15.87 31.72
N LEU A 62 7.68 15.31 32.80
CA LEU A 62 6.24 15.36 33.05
C LEU A 62 5.74 16.81 33.16
N LYS A 63 6.40 17.66 33.96
CA LYS A 63 6.06 19.08 34.09
C LYS A 63 6.18 19.82 32.75
N LEU A 64 7.22 19.54 31.97
CA LEU A 64 7.42 20.15 30.65
C LEU A 64 6.34 19.70 29.64
N SER A 65 5.92 18.45 29.68
CA SER A 65 4.82 17.93 28.84
C SER A 65 3.47 18.58 29.17
N GLN A 66 3.31 19.11 30.38
CA GLN A 66 2.10 19.82 30.80
C GLN A 66 2.20 21.33 30.60
N SER A 67 3.35 21.84 30.15
CA SER A 67 3.56 23.28 29.94
C SER A 67 2.68 23.84 28.82
N THR A 68 2.37 25.13 28.88
CA THR A 68 1.55 25.83 27.87
C THR A 68 2.29 26.04 26.54
N SER A 69 3.62 26.03 26.58
CA SER A 69 4.44 26.13 25.37
C SER A 69 4.37 24.83 24.57
N HIS A 70 3.94 24.96 23.31
CA HIS A 70 3.82 23.84 22.39
C HIS A 70 5.18 23.17 22.14
N ASP A 71 6.25 23.96 22.02
CA ASP A 71 7.58 23.45 21.68
C ASP A 71 8.22 22.71 22.85
N LEU A 72 8.08 23.23 24.08
CA LEU A 72 8.54 22.55 25.29
C LEU A 72 7.78 21.23 25.51
N ARG A 73 6.46 21.26 25.28
CA ARG A 73 5.64 20.06 25.36
C ARG A 73 6.06 19.02 24.32
N ALA A 74 6.22 19.41 23.06
CA ALA A 74 6.63 18.51 21.98
C ALA A 74 8.02 17.92 22.23
N ALA A 75 8.99 18.74 22.67
CA ALA A 75 10.33 18.28 23.00
C ALA A 75 10.32 17.28 24.17
N ALA A 76 9.57 17.56 25.24
CA ALA A 76 9.45 16.64 26.38
C ALA A 76 8.82 15.30 25.96
N LEU A 77 7.75 15.33 25.15
CA LEU A 77 7.13 14.11 24.64
C LEU A 77 8.08 13.30 23.76
N ARG A 78 8.89 13.97 22.93
CA ARG A 78 9.90 13.33 22.09
C ARG A 78 10.94 12.59 22.93
N ILE A 79 11.50 13.26 23.93
CA ILE A 79 12.50 12.66 24.85
C ILE A 79 11.92 11.46 25.61
N ILE A 80 10.69 11.61 26.16
CA ILE A 80 10.02 10.50 26.86
C ILE A 80 9.83 9.31 25.93
N SER A 81 9.37 9.56 24.71
CA SER A 81 9.06 8.50 23.74
C SER A 81 10.33 7.79 23.26
N GLU A 82 11.39 8.54 23.03
CA GLU A 82 12.72 8.02 22.67
C GLU A 82 13.27 7.09 23.75
N ARG A 83 13.25 7.54 25.02
CA ARG A 83 13.66 6.71 26.17
C ARG A 83 12.79 5.46 26.32
N SER A 84 11.48 5.58 26.09
CA SER A 84 10.54 4.45 26.21
C SER A 84 10.77 3.36 25.17
N THR A 85 11.47 3.68 24.08
CA THR A 85 11.82 2.72 23.02
C THR A 85 13.19 2.06 23.22
N LYS A 86 13.88 2.34 24.32
CA LYS A 86 15.22 1.81 24.62
C LYS A 86 15.22 1.00 25.92
N GLY A 87 16.08 -0.03 25.97
CA GLY A 87 16.37 -0.83 27.17
C GLY A 87 15.15 -1.51 27.81
N ASP A 88 15.25 -1.73 29.13
CA ASP A 88 14.28 -2.50 29.93
C ASP A 88 12.85 -1.94 29.89
N THR A 89 12.68 -0.64 29.64
CA THR A 89 11.34 -0.03 29.57
C THR A 89 10.56 -0.52 28.37
N ARG A 90 11.25 -0.70 27.23
CA ARG A 90 10.65 -1.27 26.02
C ARG A 90 10.22 -2.71 26.29
N ASP A 91 11.11 -3.49 26.89
CA ASP A 91 10.86 -4.92 27.11
C ASP A 91 9.70 -5.12 28.09
N LEU A 92 9.61 -4.31 29.16
CA LEU A 92 8.47 -4.29 30.07
C LEU A 92 7.16 -3.89 29.37
N LEU A 93 7.21 -2.88 28.48
CA LEU A 93 6.03 -2.48 27.69
C LEU A 93 5.52 -3.63 26.81
N LEU A 94 6.43 -4.37 26.17
CA LEU A 94 6.09 -5.51 25.32
C LEU A 94 5.57 -6.71 26.14
N GLU A 95 6.14 -6.95 27.31
CA GLU A 95 5.66 -7.96 28.26
C GLU A 95 4.23 -7.65 28.74
N GLU A 96 3.98 -6.40 29.16
CA GLU A 96 2.65 -5.95 29.57
C GLU A 96 1.63 -6.02 28.43
N LEU A 97 2.05 -5.75 27.19
CA LEU A 97 1.20 -5.86 26.00
C LEU A 97 0.75 -7.31 25.76
N ALA A 98 1.66 -8.27 25.93
CA ALA A 98 1.38 -9.70 25.78
C ALA A 98 0.66 -10.31 27.01
N SER A 99 0.53 -9.57 28.10
CA SER A 99 -0.09 -10.03 29.34
C SER A 99 -1.58 -10.38 29.16
N LYS A 100 -2.05 -11.35 29.95
CA LYS A 100 -3.48 -11.67 30.08
C LYS A 100 -4.22 -10.69 30.99
N ASN A 101 -3.49 -9.92 31.81
CA ASN A 101 -4.09 -8.91 32.67
C ASN A 101 -4.56 -7.73 31.82
N LYS A 102 -5.89 -7.58 31.70
CA LYS A 102 -6.53 -6.57 30.85
C LYS A 102 -6.18 -5.13 31.23
N VAL A 103 -5.87 -4.86 32.50
CA VAL A 103 -5.47 -3.51 32.93
C VAL A 103 -4.08 -3.17 32.41
N HIS A 104 -3.13 -4.09 32.55
CA HIS A 104 -1.75 -3.91 32.08
C HIS A 104 -1.72 -3.85 30.55
N GLN A 105 -2.36 -4.82 29.89
CA GLN A 105 -2.49 -4.86 28.43
C GLN A 105 -3.11 -3.57 27.87
N ARG A 106 -4.17 -3.04 28.48
CA ARG A 106 -4.81 -1.79 28.03
C ARG A 106 -3.89 -0.58 28.21
N ARG A 107 -3.14 -0.50 29.31
CA ARG A 107 -2.15 0.56 29.54
C ARG A 107 -1.02 0.49 28.51
N ALA A 108 -0.48 -0.71 28.28
CA ALA A 108 0.55 -0.95 27.28
C ALA A 108 0.07 -0.61 25.86
N LEU A 109 -1.15 -1.03 25.47
CA LEU A 109 -1.77 -0.65 24.18
C LEU A 109 -1.91 0.86 24.03
N ASN A 110 -2.31 1.56 25.10
CA ASN A 110 -2.44 3.02 25.07
C ASN A 110 -1.07 3.70 24.89
N ALA A 111 -0.05 3.22 25.62
CA ALA A 111 1.31 3.73 25.51
C ALA A 111 1.90 3.46 24.11
N LEU A 112 1.79 2.24 23.60
CA LEU A 112 2.31 1.89 22.26
C LEU A 112 1.58 2.64 21.15
N ASN A 113 0.25 2.78 21.23
CA ASN A 113 -0.51 3.60 20.28
C ASN A 113 -0.09 5.08 20.34
N PHE A 114 0.27 5.59 21.52
CA PHE A 114 0.80 6.95 21.63
C PHE A 114 2.15 7.09 20.93
N LEU A 115 3.06 6.13 21.11
CA LEU A 115 4.38 6.14 20.47
C LEU A 115 4.29 6.14 18.94
N VAL A 116 3.30 5.43 18.39
CA VAL A 116 3.17 5.20 16.95
C VAL A 116 2.25 6.22 16.25
N SER A 117 1.23 6.77 16.94
CA SER A 117 0.23 7.64 16.30
C SER A 117 0.36 9.13 16.64
N ASN A 118 1.21 9.53 17.60
CA ASN A 118 1.30 10.93 17.98
C ASN A 118 2.03 11.77 16.92
N ARG A 119 1.37 12.84 16.45
CA ARG A 119 1.92 13.80 15.47
C ARG A 119 3.23 14.44 15.91
N ALA A 120 3.44 14.65 17.21
CA ALA A 120 4.70 15.18 17.73
C ALA A 120 5.89 14.25 17.47
N LEU A 121 5.63 12.97 17.19
CA LEU A 121 6.63 11.92 17.00
C LEU A 121 6.82 11.53 15.52
N THR A 122 6.04 12.09 14.59
CA THR A 122 6.07 11.68 13.17
C THR A 122 7.44 11.84 12.50
N ARG A 123 8.28 12.77 12.98
CA ARG A 123 9.63 13.01 12.44
C ARG A 123 10.73 12.17 13.11
N THR A 124 10.37 11.25 13.99
CA THR A 124 11.33 10.42 14.75
C THR A 124 11.46 9.03 14.14
N SER A 125 12.60 8.37 14.38
CA SER A 125 12.83 6.97 14.01
C SER A 125 12.17 5.96 14.97
N ILE A 126 11.14 6.38 15.71
CA ILE A 126 10.47 5.52 16.70
C ILE A 126 9.79 4.33 16.03
N CYS A 127 9.04 4.55 14.94
CA CYS A 127 8.34 3.46 14.24
C CYS A 127 9.31 2.42 13.70
N SER A 128 10.43 2.85 13.09
CA SER A 128 11.45 1.92 12.58
C SER A 128 12.16 1.15 13.70
N ARG A 129 12.39 1.77 14.86
CA ARG A 129 12.94 1.06 16.05
C ARG A 129 11.98 0.05 16.67
N LEU A 130 10.68 0.31 16.58
CA LEU A 130 9.63 -0.58 17.08
C LEU A 130 9.22 -1.65 16.07
N ALA A 131 9.64 -1.54 14.80
CA ALA A 131 9.32 -2.51 13.75
C ALA A 131 10.25 -3.74 13.78
N ASP A 132 10.43 -4.35 14.95
CA ASP A 132 11.23 -5.55 15.15
C ASP A 132 10.36 -6.79 15.44
N VAL A 133 10.96 -7.98 15.29
CA VAL A 133 10.26 -9.27 15.47
C VAL A 133 9.69 -9.40 16.89
N THR A 134 10.38 -8.85 17.89
CA THR A 134 9.96 -8.91 19.30
C THR A 134 8.67 -8.11 19.53
N THR A 135 8.59 -6.90 18.98
CA THR A 135 7.40 -6.05 19.05
C THR A 135 6.23 -6.68 18.31
N PHE A 136 6.44 -7.20 17.09
CA PHE A 136 5.37 -7.91 16.37
C PHE A 136 4.89 -9.14 17.13
N THR A 137 5.81 -9.89 17.75
CA THR A 137 5.45 -11.06 18.56
C THR A 137 4.56 -10.67 19.74
N ALA A 138 4.88 -9.58 20.44
CA ALA A 138 4.07 -9.05 21.53
C ALA A 138 2.69 -8.55 21.06
N ILE A 139 2.63 -7.83 19.93
CA ILE A 139 1.36 -7.38 19.32
C ILE A 139 0.50 -8.58 18.91
N ILE A 140 1.09 -9.60 18.28
CA ILE A 140 0.36 -10.80 17.86
C ILE A 140 -0.10 -11.62 19.07
N ASN A 141 0.70 -11.71 20.13
CA ASN A 141 0.26 -12.31 21.41
C ASN A 141 -0.94 -11.55 21.99
N CYS A 142 -0.88 -10.22 21.99
CA CYS A 142 -2.00 -9.36 22.41
C CYS A 142 -3.25 -9.65 21.57
N LEU A 143 -3.13 -9.67 20.25
CA LEU A 143 -4.22 -9.96 19.32
C LEU A 143 -4.79 -11.37 19.51
N CYS A 144 -3.95 -12.37 19.76
CA CYS A 144 -4.39 -13.73 20.07
C CYS A 144 -5.17 -13.78 21.39
N ASN A 145 -4.73 -13.07 22.43
CA ASN A 145 -5.46 -12.97 23.69
C ASN A 145 -6.82 -12.24 23.55
N LEU A 146 -6.95 -11.36 22.54
CA LEU A 146 -8.20 -10.67 22.23
C LEU A 146 -9.18 -11.53 21.41
N LEU A 147 -8.70 -12.59 20.75
CA LEU A 147 -9.58 -13.52 20.01
C LEU A 147 -10.66 -14.15 20.91
N GLU A 148 -10.31 -14.43 22.18
CA GLU A 148 -11.23 -14.99 23.17
C GLU A 148 -12.37 -14.02 23.54
N GLU A 149 -12.22 -12.72 23.28
CA GLU A 149 -13.23 -11.70 23.59
C GLU A 149 -14.29 -11.52 22.50
N HIS A 150 -14.19 -12.22 21.36
CA HIS A 150 -15.17 -12.17 20.27
C HIS A 150 -16.50 -12.89 20.58
N VAL A 151 -17.05 -12.66 21.77
CA VAL A 151 -18.28 -13.30 22.27
C VAL A 151 -19.47 -12.34 22.18
N GLU A 152 -19.30 -11.10 22.62
CA GLU A 152 -20.37 -10.11 22.69
C GLU A 152 -20.51 -9.34 21.37
N LYS A 153 -21.75 -9.08 20.95
CA LYS A 153 -22.01 -8.27 19.75
C LYS A 153 -21.78 -6.79 20.07
N THR A 154 -20.72 -6.22 19.51
CA THR A 154 -20.33 -4.81 19.64
C THR A 154 -20.83 -3.94 18.49
N SER A 155 -21.16 -4.54 17.34
CA SER A 155 -21.60 -3.82 16.14
C SER A 155 -22.85 -4.43 15.51
N THR A 156 -23.64 -3.57 14.86
CA THR A 156 -24.83 -3.93 14.06
C THR A 156 -24.52 -4.05 12.57
N THR A 157 -23.31 -3.68 12.12
CA THR A 157 -22.92 -3.70 10.70
C THR A 157 -23.02 -5.11 10.11
N ASN A 158 -23.68 -5.24 8.97
CA ASN A 158 -23.79 -6.51 8.25
C ASN A 158 -22.75 -6.57 7.14
N SER A 159 -21.54 -7.01 7.49
CA SER A 159 -20.40 -7.11 6.57
C SER A 159 -19.92 -8.55 6.47
N PRO A 160 -19.46 -9.01 5.28
CA PRO A 160 -18.82 -10.32 5.14
C PRO A 160 -17.42 -10.37 5.78
N ILE A 161 -16.78 -9.23 6.03
CA ILE A 161 -15.38 -9.14 6.49
C ILE A 161 -15.24 -8.64 7.93
N LEU A 162 -16.12 -7.75 8.39
CA LEU A 162 -16.06 -7.14 9.72
C LEU A 162 -16.87 -7.95 10.75
N PRO A 163 -16.24 -8.56 11.78
CA PRO A 163 -16.97 -9.26 12.82
C PRO A 163 -17.85 -8.32 13.65
N LYS A 164 -19.11 -8.72 13.87
CA LYS A 164 -20.03 -8.03 14.79
C LYS A 164 -19.56 -8.09 16.26
N THR A 165 -18.57 -8.93 16.57
CA THR A 165 -18.08 -9.19 17.92
C THR A 165 -16.70 -8.59 18.21
N ARG A 166 -16.17 -7.72 17.33
CA ARG A 166 -14.84 -7.14 17.50
C ARG A 166 -14.74 -6.35 18.81
N PRO A 167 -13.82 -6.69 19.74
CA PRO A 167 -13.62 -5.93 20.96
C PRO A 167 -12.94 -4.58 20.69
N MET A 168 -13.23 -3.60 21.54
CA MET A 168 -12.73 -2.22 21.37
C MET A 168 -11.19 -2.12 21.47
N GLY A 169 -10.56 -3.02 22.25
CA GLY A 169 -9.11 -3.08 22.39
C GLY A 169 -8.41 -3.51 21.10
N GLU A 170 -9.04 -4.40 20.32
CA GLU A 170 -8.47 -4.91 19.07
C GLU A 170 -8.32 -3.80 18.03
N LYS A 171 -9.31 -2.90 17.89
CA LYS A 171 -9.20 -1.76 16.96
C LYS A 171 -7.92 -0.94 17.19
N LYS A 172 -7.52 -0.75 18.44
CA LYS A 172 -6.29 -0.04 18.77
C LYS A 172 -5.04 -0.86 18.40
N ALA A 173 -5.05 -2.17 18.69
CA ALA A 173 -3.96 -3.07 18.28
C ALA A 173 -3.80 -3.13 16.74
N LEU A 174 -4.92 -3.18 16.00
CA LEU A 174 -4.93 -3.14 14.53
C LEU A 174 -4.33 -1.84 13.99
N ASN A 175 -4.65 -0.69 14.59
CA ASN A 175 -4.07 0.59 14.17
C ASN A 175 -2.56 0.63 14.39
N ILE A 176 -2.07 0.16 15.55
CA ILE A 176 -0.63 0.04 15.81
C ILE A 176 0.02 -0.85 14.75
N LEU A 177 -0.56 -2.03 14.53
CA LEU A 177 -0.06 -2.99 13.55
C LEU A 177 -0.03 -2.39 12.14
N ASN A 178 -1.08 -1.69 11.72
CA ASN A 178 -1.17 -1.08 10.40
C ASN A 178 -0.10 -0.01 10.16
N VAL A 179 0.33 0.71 11.21
CA VAL A 179 1.42 1.69 11.08
C VAL A 179 2.79 1.01 11.06
N LEU A 180 3.01 -0.05 11.84
CA LEU A 180 4.31 -0.72 11.92
C LEU A 180 4.56 -1.73 10.81
N LEU A 181 3.50 -2.37 10.28
CA LEU A 181 3.61 -3.45 9.31
C LEU A 181 4.39 -3.08 8.02
N PRO A 182 4.20 -1.88 7.41
CA PRO A 182 4.96 -1.50 6.22
C PRO A 182 6.47 -1.40 6.44
N GLU A 183 6.92 -1.12 7.68
CA GLU A 183 8.34 -0.96 8.01
C GLU A 183 9.10 -2.29 7.99
N ASN A 184 8.45 -3.41 8.36
CA ASN A 184 9.08 -4.72 8.41
C ASN A 184 8.06 -5.86 8.28
N ILE A 185 7.63 -6.11 7.04
CA ILE A 185 6.71 -7.20 6.70
C ILE A 185 7.31 -8.58 7.04
N PRO A 186 8.58 -8.91 6.72
CA PRO A 186 9.16 -10.21 7.04
C PRO A 186 9.10 -10.53 8.54
N GLY A 187 9.41 -9.56 9.40
CA GLY A 187 9.36 -9.73 10.85
C GLY A 187 7.94 -9.98 11.38
N ALA A 188 6.93 -9.33 10.81
CA ALA A 188 5.53 -9.60 11.14
C ALA A 188 5.08 -11.01 10.70
N LEU A 189 5.55 -11.46 9.52
CA LEU A 189 5.31 -12.81 9.01
C LEU A 189 5.97 -13.88 9.88
N GLU A 190 7.21 -13.65 10.33
CA GLU A 190 7.94 -14.52 11.26
C GLU A 190 7.25 -14.63 12.62
N ALA A 191 6.81 -13.49 13.17
CA ALA A 191 6.06 -13.43 14.43
C ALA A 191 4.69 -14.13 14.37
N GLY A 192 4.22 -14.45 13.14
CA GLY A 192 3.06 -15.29 12.88
C GLY A 192 1.75 -14.52 12.73
N ILE A 193 1.79 -13.32 12.12
CA ILE A 193 0.58 -12.52 11.85
C ILE A 193 -0.48 -13.35 11.12
N ILE A 194 -0.08 -14.12 10.11
CA ILE A 194 -0.98 -15.03 9.38
C ILE A 194 -1.13 -16.37 10.11
N SER A 195 0.00 -17.02 10.41
CA SER A 195 0.03 -18.42 10.86
C SER A 195 -0.56 -18.64 12.25
N ARG A 196 -0.56 -17.62 13.12
CA ARG A 196 -1.06 -17.72 14.50
C ARG A 196 -2.37 -16.96 14.71
N TRP A 197 -2.48 -15.75 14.13
CA TRP A 197 -3.61 -14.86 14.39
C TRP A 197 -4.66 -14.87 13.27
N LEU A 198 -4.35 -14.43 12.05
CA LEU A 198 -5.37 -14.32 10.98
C LEU A 198 -6.01 -15.66 10.63
N CYS A 199 -5.27 -16.76 10.71
CA CYS A 199 -5.83 -18.11 10.48
C CYS A 199 -6.90 -18.52 11.51
N ARG A 200 -7.00 -17.83 12.65
CA ARG A 200 -8.00 -18.06 13.70
C ARG A 200 -9.02 -16.94 13.81
N TYR A 201 -8.86 -15.89 13.00
CA TYR A 201 -9.72 -14.72 13.05
C TYR A 201 -11.16 -15.06 12.65
N PRO A 202 -12.18 -14.57 13.39
CA PRO A 202 -13.58 -14.92 13.17
C PRO A 202 -14.21 -14.12 12.01
N PHE A 203 -13.73 -14.34 10.79
CA PHE A 203 -14.29 -13.70 9.59
C PHE A 203 -15.77 -14.08 9.41
N PRO A 204 -16.71 -13.12 9.27
CA PRO A 204 -18.12 -13.42 9.09
C PRO A 204 -18.41 -14.33 7.89
N CYS A 205 -17.71 -14.12 6.77
CA CYS A 205 -17.83 -14.97 5.58
C CYS A 205 -17.49 -16.44 5.87
N ALA A 206 -16.44 -16.70 6.65
CA ALA A 206 -16.00 -18.05 6.98
C ALA A 206 -16.86 -18.72 8.06
N ILE A 207 -17.52 -17.94 8.92
CA ILE A 207 -18.48 -18.45 9.92
C ILE A 207 -19.79 -18.84 9.23
N ALA A 208 -20.27 -18.03 8.30
CA ALA A 208 -21.47 -18.32 7.54
C ALA A 208 -21.25 -19.48 6.55
N GLU A 209 -20.11 -19.48 5.86
CA GLU A 209 -19.76 -20.48 4.86
C GLU A 209 -18.26 -20.78 4.87
N PRO A 210 -17.82 -21.94 5.39
CA PRO A 210 -16.39 -22.25 5.54
C PRO A 210 -15.57 -22.25 4.23
N SER A 211 -16.20 -22.52 3.09
CA SER A 211 -15.60 -22.46 1.73
C SER A 211 -15.09 -21.05 1.40
N ARG A 212 -15.87 -20.02 1.74
CA ARG A 212 -15.60 -18.60 1.46
C ARG A 212 -14.44 -18.01 2.24
N ARG A 213 -13.81 -18.81 3.12
CA ARG A 213 -12.57 -18.44 3.80
C ARG A 213 -11.44 -18.14 2.81
N ARG A 214 -11.42 -18.81 1.66
CA ARG A 214 -10.42 -18.59 0.59
C ARG A 214 -10.58 -17.24 -0.11
N ASP A 215 -11.77 -16.66 -0.02
CA ASP A 215 -12.10 -15.39 -0.69
C ASP A 215 -11.80 -14.18 0.19
N VAL A 216 -11.29 -14.37 1.42
CA VAL A 216 -11.11 -13.27 2.39
C VAL A 216 -10.29 -12.13 1.79
N VAL A 217 -9.19 -12.42 1.08
CA VAL A 217 -8.38 -11.37 0.43
C VAL A 217 -9.18 -10.59 -0.62
N ILE A 218 -9.97 -11.28 -1.45
CA ILE A 218 -10.79 -10.64 -2.49
C ILE A 218 -11.89 -9.80 -1.83
N LEU A 219 -12.58 -10.37 -0.85
CA LEU A 219 -13.62 -9.68 -0.09
C LEU A 219 -13.10 -8.43 0.64
N MET A 220 -11.87 -8.46 1.15
CA MET A 220 -11.23 -7.28 1.77
C MET A 220 -10.96 -6.15 0.77
N LYS A 221 -10.73 -6.48 -0.50
CA LYS A 221 -10.60 -5.49 -1.58
C LYS A 221 -11.97 -4.95 -1.99
N THR A 222 -12.96 -5.83 -2.20
CA THR A 222 -14.31 -5.46 -2.64
C THR A 222 -15.07 -4.66 -1.58
N TRP A 223 -14.95 -5.03 -0.31
CA TRP A 223 -15.66 -4.42 0.83
C TRP A 223 -14.75 -3.54 1.69
N TRP A 224 -13.71 -2.94 1.09
CA TRP A 224 -12.70 -2.13 1.78
C TRP A 224 -13.26 -1.11 2.79
N SER A 225 -14.40 -0.47 2.46
CA SER A 225 -15.00 0.58 3.28
C SER A 225 -15.54 0.08 4.62
N ASP A 226 -15.90 -1.20 4.70
CA ASP A 226 -16.45 -1.79 5.92
C ASP A 226 -15.39 -1.95 7.01
N ASP A 227 -14.13 -2.18 6.61
CA ASP A 227 -13.02 -2.37 7.52
C ASP A 227 -11.68 -1.89 6.97
N VAL A 228 -11.59 -0.57 6.80
CA VAL A 228 -10.43 0.16 6.27
C VAL A 228 -9.09 -0.32 6.85
N VAL A 229 -9.03 -0.56 8.17
CA VAL A 229 -7.77 -0.93 8.85
C VAL A 229 -7.37 -2.37 8.53
N MET A 230 -8.31 -3.31 8.60
CA MET A 230 -8.04 -4.71 8.29
C MET A 230 -7.73 -4.90 6.80
N SER A 231 -8.48 -4.22 5.93
CA SER A 231 -8.23 -4.22 4.49
C SER A 231 -6.87 -3.62 4.13
N ALA A 232 -6.41 -2.58 4.82
CA ALA A 232 -5.05 -2.05 4.66
C ALA A 232 -3.97 -3.07 5.06
N ILE A 233 -4.14 -3.75 6.20
CA ILE A 233 -3.24 -4.84 6.63
C ILE A 233 -3.18 -5.95 5.57
N PHE A 234 -4.33 -6.40 5.05
CA PHE A 234 -4.36 -7.40 3.99
C PHE A 234 -3.70 -6.91 2.70
N SER A 235 -3.88 -5.65 2.35
CA SER A 235 -3.24 -5.04 1.17
C SER A 235 -1.72 -5.08 1.31
N THR A 236 -1.17 -4.67 2.46
CA THR A 236 0.27 -4.73 2.77
C THR A 236 0.81 -6.17 2.82
N LEU A 237 0.05 -7.13 3.35
CA LEU A 237 0.47 -8.54 3.34
C LEU A 237 0.46 -9.13 1.92
N SER A 238 -0.53 -8.75 1.12
CA SER A 238 -0.68 -9.23 -0.27
C SER A 238 0.31 -8.58 -1.24
N SER A 239 0.96 -7.48 -0.88
CA SER A 239 2.03 -6.90 -1.70
C SER A 239 3.37 -7.63 -1.56
N HIS A 240 3.54 -8.48 -0.54
CA HIS A 240 4.78 -9.22 -0.30
C HIS A 240 4.66 -10.70 -0.73
N PRO A 241 5.62 -11.27 -1.48
CA PRO A 241 5.51 -12.63 -2.02
C PRO A 241 5.36 -13.70 -0.92
N ASP A 242 6.08 -13.57 0.19
CA ASP A 242 5.94 -14.51 1.31
C ASP A 242 4.63 -14.34 2.08
N GLY A 243 4.06 -13.13 2.09
CA GLY A 243 2.74 -12.87 2.64
C GLY A 243 1.68 -13.61 1.83
N ILE A 244 1.73 -13.48 0.50
CA ILE A 244 0.86 -14.24 -0.42
C ILE A 244 1.00 -15.75 -0.18
N LYS A 245 2.23 -16.28 -0.12
CA LYS A 245 2.47 -17.72 0.14
C LYS A 245 1.82 -18.17 1.45
N GLN A 246 1.99 -17.42 2.53
CA GLN A 246 1.37 -17.75 3.82
C GLN A 246 -0.16 -17.62 3.80
N LEU A 247 -0.71 -16.59 3.14
CA LEU A 247 -2.16 -16.41 2.99
C LEU A 247 -2.80 -17.60 2.27
N ARG A 248 -2.20 -18.07 1.17
CA ARG A 248 -2.65 -19.29 0.46
C ARG A 248 -2.47 -20.54 1.33
N LYS A 249 -1.32 -20.70 1.97
CA LYS A 249 -1.02 -21.85 2.85
C LYS A 249 -2.05 -21.99 3.99
N HIS A 250 -2.51 -20.88 4.54
CA HIS A 250 -3.50 -20.83 5.61
C HIS A 250 -4.94 -20.67 5.11
N GLY A 251 -5.18 -20.81 3.79
CA GLY A 251 -6.52 -20.85 3.19
C GLY A 251 -7.30 -19.54 3.26
N LEU A 252 -6.60 -18.40 3.37
CA LEU A 252 -7.17 -17.05 3.36
C LEU A 252 -7.21 -16.42 1.96
N MET A 253 -6.53 -17.04 1.00
CA MET A 253 -6.47 -16.65 -0.40
C MET A 253 -6.59 -17.89 -1.27
N GLY A 254 -7.42 -17.82 -2.32
CA GLY A 254 -7.51 -18.84 -3.37
C GLY A 254 -6.21 -19.05 -4.13
N SER A 255 -6.14 -20.12 -4.91
CA SER A 255 -5.05 -20.29 -5.88
C SER A 255 -5.30 -19.41 -7.10
N MET A 256 -4.24 -18.82 -7.67
CA MET A 256 -4.34 -17.95 -8.88
C MET A 256 -5.01 -18.64 -10.09
N ILE A 257 -5.19 -19.96 -10.06
CA ILE A 257 -5.88 -20.69 -11.12
C ILE A 257 -7.41 -20.49 -11.11
N GLU A 258 -7.97 -19.98 -10.00
CA GLU A 258 -9.41 -19.72 -9.85
C GLU A 258 -9.78 -18.25 -10.17
N GLU A 259 -8.81 -17.35 -10.40
CA GLU A 259 -9.08 -15.93 -10.69
C GLU A 259 -9.28 -15.65 -12.19
N ASN A 260 -9.00 -16.61 -13.08
CA ASN A 260 -9.12 -16.45 -14.53
C ASN A 260 -10.49 -16.88 -15.10
N ASP A 261 -11.43 -17.33 -14.27
CA ASP A 261 -12.75 -17.78 -14.73
C ASP A 261 -13.83 -16.67 -14.65
N HIS A 262 -13.47 -15.43 -14.28
CA HIS A 262 -14.44 -14.34 -14.06
C HIS A 262 -14.21 -13.04 -14.85
N ASP A 263 -13.26 -12.98 -15.79
CA ASP A 263 -13.03 -11.81 -16.65
C ASP A 263 -13.01 -12.20 -18.16
N ASP A 264 -14.07 -12.85 -18.66
CA ASP A 264 -14.28 -13.07 -20.10
C ASP A 264 -15.53 -12.31 -20.61
N GLU A 265 -15.59 -11.00 -20.37
CA GLU A 265 -16.27 -10.07 -21.27
C GLU A 265 -15.30 -8.91 -21.52
N ASP A 266 -14.78 -8.84 -22.75
CA ASP A 266 -13.86 -7.83 -23.29
C ASP A 266 -12.35 -8.07 -23.08
N ASP A 267 -11.77 -8.97 -23.88
CA ASP A 267 -10.51 -8.71 -24.62
C ASP A 267 -10.23 -9.87 -25.60
N ALA A 268 -10.92 -9.83 -26.74
CA ALA A 268 -10.51 -10.59 -27.91
C ALA A 268 -9.28 -9.91 -28.55
N ASP A 269 -8.29 -10.73 -28.87
CA ASP A 269 -7.09 -10.43 -29.68
C ASP A 269 -5.90 -9.78 -28.98
N SER A 270 -5.17 -10.56 -28.19
CA SER A 270 -3.71 -10.45 -28.21
C SER A 270 -3.05 -11.78 -27.89
N ASP A 271 -2.54 -12.46 -28.92
CA ASP A 271 -1.40 -13.35 -28.79
C ASP A 271 -0.79 -13.63 -30.16
N VAL A 272 0.07 -12.70 -30.60
CA VAL A 272 1.00 -12.90 -31.71
C VAL A 272 2.18 -13.72 -31.18
N TRP A 273 2.17 -15.02 -31.43
CA TRP A 273 3.35 -15.87 -31.20
C TRP A 273 4.31 -15.72 -32.39
N MET A 274 5.43 -15.03 -32.18
CA MET A 274 6.55 -15.09 -33.12
C MET A 274 7.16 -16.49 -33.06
N VAL A 275 7.05 -17.24 -34.16
CA VAL A 275 7.84 -18.46 -34.39
C VAL A 275 8.33 -18.40 -35.82
N ASP A 276 9.58 -17.97 -35.98
CA ASP A 276 10.59 -18.68 -36.77
C ASP A 276 11.94 -17.94 -36.65
N ALA A 277 12.83 -18.47 -35.82
CA ALA A 277 14.26 -18.23 -35.92
C ALA A 277 14.99 -19.49 -35.43
N ASP A 278 15.70 -20.08 -36.38
CA ASP A 278 16.35 -21.38 -36.35
C ASP A 278 17.29 -21.64 -35.14
N GLU A 279 17.21 -22.88 -34.66
CA GLU A 279 18.32 -23.79 -34.33
C GLU A 279 19.54 -23.25 -33.56
N ALA A 280 19.60 -23.52 -32.23
CA ALA A 280 20.76 -24.15 -31.55
C ALA A 280 20.61 -24.23 -30.01
N GLY A 281 20.57 -25.46 -29.47
CA GLY A 281 21.20 -25.81 -28.19
C GLY A 281 20.38 -25.73 -26.88
N GLY A 282 20.18 -26.89 -26.24
CA GLY A 282 20.26 -27.00 -24.77
C GLY A 282 18.98 -27.31 -23.99
N SER A 283 18.86 -28.58 -23.59
CA SER A 283 18.07 -29.21 -22.50
C SER A 283 17.39 -28.33 -21.44
N PHE A 284 16.13 -28.64 -21.08
CA PHE A 284 15.70 -29.29 -19.80
C PHE A 284 14.19 -29.15 -19.56
N GLY A 285 13.55 -30.22 -19.07
CA GLY A 285 12.34 -30.11 -18.23
C GLY A 285 11.02 -30.57 -18.82
N ARG A 286 10.77 -31.89 -18.85
CA ARG A 286 9.44 -32.47 -18.98
C ARG A 286 8.59 -32.20 -17.72
N THR A 287 7.34 -31.75 -17.93
CA THR A 287 6.18 -32.16 -17.11
C THR A 287 4.93 -32.31 -17.99
N PRO A 288 3.99 -33.21 -17.65
CA PRO A 288 3.08 -33.82 -18.63
C PRO A 288 1.62 -33.36 -18.47
N SER A 289 0.98 -32.98 -19.58
CA SER A 289 -0.45 -33.12 -19.89
C SER A 289 -0.67 -32.33 -21.17
N ARG A 290 -1.29 -32.87 -22.21
CA ARG A 290 -2.72 -33.20 -22.26
C ARG A 290 -2.87 -34.09 -23.50
N ARG A 291 -3.58 -35.22 -23.40
CA ARG A 291 -3.95 -35.98 -24.60
C ARG A 291 -4.80 -35.05 -25.48
N LEU A 292 -4.23 -34.61 -26.59
CA LEU A 292 -4.98 -34.04 -27.70
C LEU A 292 -5.79 -35.19 -28.28
N GLN A 293 -7.11 -35.08 -28.23
CA GLN A 293 -7.99 -35.95 -28.99
C GLN A 293 -7.90 -35.48 -30.44
N GLU A 294 -7.10 -36.19 -31.26
CA GLU A 294 -6.93 -35.91 -32.69
C GLU A 294 -8.29 -36.07 -33.40
N GLY A 295 -8.86 -34.95 -33.83
CA GLY A 295 -9.93 -34.94 -34.83
C GLY A 295 -9.34 -35.31 -36.20
N SER A 296 -10.05 -36.14 -36.96
CA SER A 296 -9.62 -36.64 -38.28
C SER A 296 -9.33 -35.49 -39.26
N THR A 297 -8.32 -35.69 -40.11
CA THR A 297 -7.87 -34.77 -41.17
C THR A 297 -9.00 -34.40 -42.15
N GLU A 298 -10.02 -35.27 -42.30
CA GLU A 298 -11.22 -34.99 -43.08
C GLU A 298 -12.10 -33.89 -42.46
N GLU A 299 -12.17 -33.81 -41.14
CA GLU A 299 -12.99 -32.81 -40.43
C GLU A 299 -12.37 -31.41 -40.51
N GLN A 300 -11.03 -31.33 -40.53
CA GLN A 300 -10.28 -30.09 -40.78
C GLN A 300 -10.38 -29.65 -42.24
N ALA A 301 -10.42 -30.57 -43.21
CA ALA A 301 -10.62 -30.26 -44.62
C ALA A 301 -12.05 -29.75 -44.91
N LEU A 302 -13.07 -30.30 -44.23
CA LEU A 302 -14.46 -29.82 -44.31
C LEU A 302 -14.62 -28.39 -43.76
N ARG A 303 -13.90 -28.04 -42.68
CA ARG A 303 -13.88 -26.67 -42.15
C ARG A 303 -13.19 -25.68 -43.09
N ARG A 304 -12.13 -26.11 -43.81
CA ARG A 304 -11.49 -25.29 -44.85
C ARG A 304 -12.44 -25.04 -46.04
N ARG A 305 -13.20 -26.06 -46.49
CA ARG A 305 -14.16 -25.93 -47.60
C ARG A 305 -15.36 -25.01 -47.33
N ARG A 306 -15.74 -24.79 -46.06
CA ARG A 306 -16.93 -24.00 -45.68
C ARG A 306 -16.66 -22.50 -45.47
N ARG A 307 -15.45 -22.01 -45.70
CA ARG A 307 -15.04 -20.63 -45.37
C ARG A 307 -14.40 -19.88 -46.53
N GLU A 308 -14.97 -20.00 -47.72
CA GLU A 308 -14.55 -19.19 -48.88
C GLU A 308 -15.75 -18.40 -49.40
N ALA A 309 -15.85 -17.14 -48.95
CA ALA A 309 -16.68 -16.12 -49.58
C ALA A 309 -15.75 -15.20 -50.35
N MET A 310 -16.07 -14.93 -51.62
CA MET A 310 -15.28 -14.02 -52.45
C MET A 310 -16.03 -12.70 -52.55
N VAL A 311 -15.35 -11.59 -52.24
CA VAL A 311 -15.93 -10.24 -52.32
C VAL A 311 -15.36 -9.52 -53.52
N LEU A 312 -16.20 -9.11 -54.47
CA LEU A 312 -15.79 -8.44 -55.71
C LEU A 312 -16.41 -7.04 -55.75
N SER A 313 -15.58 -6.00 -55.62
CA SER A 313 -16.02 -4.60 -55.65
C SER A 313 -15.40 -3.88 -56.84
N ASP A 314 -16.23 -3.21 -57.63
CA ASP A 314 -15.83 -2.45 -58.83
C ASP A 314 -15.43 -0.98 -58.49
N GLY A 315 -15.10 -0.72 -57.22
CA GLY A 315 -14.47 0.54 -56.76
C GLY A 315 -15.35 1.80 -56.75
N GLY A 316 -16.58 1.76 -57.27
CA GLY A 316 -17.47 2.94 -57.36
C GLY A 316 -18.41 3.17 -56.18
N ARG A 317 -18.48 2.26 -55.19
CA ARG A 317 -19.38 2.36 -54.02
C ARG A 317 -18.82 1.61 -52.79
N PRO A 318 -19.27 1.94 -51.56
CA PRO A 318 -18.92 1.19 -50.36
C PRO A 318 -19.41 -0.26 -50.46
N ILE A 319 -18.61 -1.20 -49.90
CA ILE A 319 -18.86 -2.64 -49.98
C ILE A 319 -20.21 -2.96 -49.34
N GLY A 320 -21.12 -3.52 -50.15
CA GLY A 320 -22.44 -3.97 -49.72
C GLY A 320 -22.53 -5.49 -49.68
N ASN A 321 -23.58 -6.01 -49.05
CA ASN A 321 -23.84 -7.46 -48.98
C ASN A 321 -23.95 -8.12 -50.37
N ASP A 322 -24.34 -7.35 -51.38
CA ASP A 322 -24.47 -7.81 -52.77
C ASP A 322 -23.13 -8.08 -53.45
N ASP A 323 -22.02 -7.58 -52.89
CA ASP A 323 -20.67 -7.78 -53.43
C ASP A 323 -20.05 -9.12 -52.94
N ILE A 324 -20.78 -9.89 -52.12
CA ILE A 324 -20.32 -11.13 -51.48
C ILE A 324 -20.89 -12.35 -52.21
N ILE A 325 -20.04 -13.10 -52.91
CA ILE A 325 -20.41 -14.33 -53.61
C ILE A 325 -20.10 -15.54 -52.73
N GLN A 326 -21.14 -16.31 -52.42
CA GLN A 326 -21.06 -17.57 -51.67
C GLN A 326 -21.52 -18.73 -52.57
N ARG A 327 -20.91 -19.91 -52.41
CA ARG A 327 -21.39 -21.11 -53.14
C ARG A 327 -22.72 -21.59 -52.53
N PRO A 328 -23.71 -21.99 -53.34
CA PRO A 328 -24.95 -22.54 -52.82
C PRO A 328 -24.67 -23.82 -52.02
N ILE A 329 -25.38 -23.95 -50.90
CA ILE A 329 -25.32 -25.11 -50.02
C ILE A 329 -26.38 -26.09 -50.54
N ASP A 330 -25.95 -27.17 -51.18
CA ASP A 330 -26.77 -28.38 -51.37
C ASP A 330 -26.70 -29.27 -50.13
#